data_AF-A0AA40VRV6-F1
#
_entry.id   AF-A0AA40VRV6-F1
#
_cell.length_a   1.000
_cell.length_b   1.000
_cell.length_c   1.000
_cell.angle_alpha   90.00
_cell.angle_beta   90.00
_cell.angle_gamma   90.00
#
_symmetry.space_group_name_H-M   'P 1'
#
loop_
_entity.id
_entity.type
_entity.pdbx_description
1 polymer ?
#
loop_
_entity_poly.entity_id
_entity_poly.type
_entity_poly.pdbx_seq_one_letter_code
_entity_poly.pdbx_strand_id
1 'polypeptide(L)' 'MIPVAAQVSITAIIPILTAIENRQWEQFKELEADFVSQYGVEVWQEVFNFRLKPALDKDSDRWLLTQWCSEGISSIKNVA' A
#
# COMPACT_ATOMS: atom_id res chain seq x y z
N MET A 1 6.03 -19.93 -12.84
CA MET A 1 6.75 -18.65 -12.70
C MET A 1 6.75 -18.27 -11.23
N ILE A 2 7.90 -17.88 -10.67
CA ILE A 2 7.94 -17.25 -9.35
C ILE A 2 7.40 -15.82 -9.55
N PRO A 3 6.35 -15.37 -8.81
CA PRO A 3 5.86 -14.00 -8.94
C PRO A 3 7.00 -13.00 -8.67
N VAL A 4 7.06 -11.91 -9.42
CA VAL A 4 8.14 -10.91 -9.31
C VAL A 4 8.15 -10.33 -7.89
N ALA A 5 6.98 -10.23 -7.25
CA ALA A 5 6.86 -9.85 -5.84
C ALA A 5 7.67 -10.72 -4.85
N ALA A 6 7.89 -12.00 -5.14
CA ALA A 6 8.69 -12.88 -4.26
C ALA A 6 10.19 -12.60 -4.36
N GLN A 7 10.63 -11.90 -5.40
CA GLN A 7 12.04 -11.51 -5.60
C GLN A 7 12.37 -10.16 -4.96
N VAL A 8 11.35 -9.36 -4.60
CA VAL A 8 11.52 -8.09 -3.89
C VAL A 8 12.10 -8.36 -2.50
N SER A 9 13.20 -7.68 -2.16
CA SER A 9 13.81 -7.82 -0.84
C SER A 9 12.82 -7.43 0.26
N ILE A 10 12.80 -8.19 1.37
CA ILE A 10 11.97 -7.84 2.52
C ILE A 10 12.33 -6.48 3.12
N THR A 11 13.58 -6.03 2.96
CA THR A 11 14.02 -4.70 3.40
C THR A 11 13.33 -3.55 2.67
N ALA A 12 12.80 -3.79 1.45
CA ALA A 12 12.01 -2.80 0.73
C ALA A 12 10.54 -2.74 1.20
N ILE A 13 10.08 -3.75 1.95
CA ILE A 13 8.68 -3.90 2.37
C ILE A 13 8.48 -3.53 3.84
N ILE A 14 9.48 -3.80 4.70
CA ILE A 14 9.43 -3.49 6.13
C ILE A 14 9.02 -2.02 6.40
N PRO A 15 9.60 -1.00 5.73
CA PRO A 15 9.21 0.39 5.99
C PRO A 15 7.73 0.66 5.71
N ILE A 16 7.17 0.01 4.68
CA ILE A 16 5.75 0.15 4.30
C ILE A 16 4.86 -0.44 5.40
N LEU A 17 5.20 -1.64 5.89
CA LEU A 17 4.49 -2.28 7.00
C LEU A 17 4.58 -1.43 8.28
N THR A 18 5.75 -0.86 8.58
CA THR A 18 5.94 0.03 9.73
C THR A 18 5.11 1.31 9.60
N ALA A 19 5.02 1.93 8.42
CA ALA A 19 4.18 3.11 8.21
C ALA A 19 2.69 2.78 8.41
N ILE A 20 2.23 1.61 7.97
CA ILE A 20 0.86 1.14 8.20
C ILE A 20 0.60 0.93 9.69
N GLU A 21 1.50 0.22 10.38
CA GLU A 21 1.39 -0.05 11.83
C GLU A 21 1.33 1.25 12.65
N ASN A 22 2.21 2.21 12.35
CA ASN A 22 2.26 3.51 13.02
C ASN A 22 1.20 4.52 12.54
N ARG A 23 0.30 4.11 11.64
CA ARG A 23 -0.79 4.96 11.10
C ARG A 23 -0.26 6.23 10.40
N GLN A 24 0.89 6.14 9.75
CA GLN A 24 1.60 7.24 9.10
C GLN A 24 1.22 7.31 7.62
N TRP A 25 0.06 7.89 7.33
CA TRP A 25 -0.50 7.91 5.96
C TRP A 25 0.40 8.63 4.93
N GLU A 26 0.91 9.82 5.26
CA GLU A 26 1.79 10.57 4.34
C GLU A 26 3.08 9.80 4.03
N GLN A 27 3.68 9.17 5.05
CA GLN A 27 4.88 8.35 4.85
C GLN A 27 4.57 7.10 4.02
N PHE A 28 3.41 6.47 4.21
CA PHE A 28 2.98 5.35 3.37
C PHE A 28 2.92 5.76 1.88
N LYS A 29 2.35 6.94 1.57
CA LYS A 29 2.27 7.45 0.20
C LYS A 29 3.65 7.71 -0.42
N GLU A 30 4.57 8.29 0.33
CA GLU A 30 5.96 8.49 -0.12
C GLU A 30 6.64 7.15 -0.43
N LEU A 31 6.52 6.18 0.48
CA LEU A 31 7.10 4.85 0.31
C LEU A 31 6.47 4.08 -0.87
N GLU A 32 5.16 4.21 -1.09
CA GLU A 32 4.48 3.65 -2.26
C GLU A 32 5.01 4.28 -3.55
N ALA A 33 5.13 5.61 -3.61
CA ALA A 33 5.63 6.32 -4.78
C ALA A 33 7.08 5.94 -5.12
N ASP A 34 7.95 5.89 -4.10
CA ASP A 34 9.35 5.46 -4.25
C ASP A 34 9.45 4.01 -4.73
N PHE A 35 8.63 3.12 -4.14
CA PHE A 35 8.57 1.72 -4.54
C PHE A 35 8.12 1.57 -6.00
N VAL A 36 7.05 2.25 -6.40
CA VAL A 36 6.53 2.21 -7.78
C VAL A 36 7.55 2.80 -8.76
N SER A 37 8.27 3.87 -8.38
CA SER A 37 9.34 4.45 -9.20
C SER A 37 10.48 3.46 -9.44
N GLN A 38 10.82 2.63 -8.44
CA GLN A 38 11.92 1.67 -8.53
C GLN A 38 11.54 0.36 -9.25
N TYR A 39 10.34 -0.16 -8.98
CA TYR A 39 9.94 -1.52 -9.39
C TYR A 39 8.79 -1.56 -10.40
N GLY A 40 8.08 -0.44 -10.60
CA GLY A 40 6.90 -0.35 -11.45
C GLY A 40 5.59 -0.72 -10.75
N VAL A 41 4.49 -0.23 -11.30
CA VAL A 41 3.15 -0.39 -10.73
C VAL A 41 2.66 -1.84 -10.72
N GLU A 42 3.06 -2.65 -11.70
CA GLU A 42 2.68 -4.07 -11.78
C GLU A 42 3.29 -4.87 -10.63
N VAL A 43 4.56 -4.61 -10.30
CA VAL A 43 5.26 -5.25 -9.17
C VAL A 43 4.66 -4.79 -7.84
N TRP A 44 4.32 -3.50 -7.73
CA TRP A 44 3.62 -2.98 -6.56
C TRP A 44 2.30 -3.71 -6.31
N GLN A 45 1.48 -3.91 -7.34
CA GLN A 45 0.20 -4.64 -7.20
C GLN A 45 0.41 -6.08 -6.73
N GLU A 46 1.40 -6.79 -7.24
CA GLU A 46 1.72 -8.15 -6.76
C GLU A 46 2.20 -8.14 -5.30
N VAL A 47 3.11 -7.22 -4.93
CA VAL A 47 3.62 -7.11 -3.54
C VAL A 47 2.50 -6.75 -2.59
N PHE A 48 1.63 -5.82 -2.97
CA PHE A 48 0.48 -5.44 -2.18
C PHE A 48 -0.44 -6.64 -1.91
N ASN A 49 -0.84 -7.35 -2.97
CA ASN A 49 -1.80 -8.45 -2.89
C ASN A 49 -1.25 -9.68 -2.16
N PHE A 50 0.01 -10.04 -2.40
CA PHE A 50 0.56 -11.31 -1.93
C PHE A 50 1.46 -11.20 -0.71
N ARG A 51 1.93 -9.99 -0.33
CA ARG A 51 2.88 -9.82 0.77
C ARG A 51 2.43 -8.80 1.81
N LEU A 52 1.89 -7.66 1.40
CA LEU A 52 1.41 -6.65 2.35
C LEU A 52 0.05 -7.06 2.93
N LYS A 53 -0.99 -7.17 2.10
CA LYS A 53 -2.37 -7.42 2.54
C LYS A 53 -2.49 -8.67 3.44
N PRO A 54 -1.86 -9.83 3.13
CA PRO A 54 -1.93 -10.99 3.99
C PRO A 54 -1.20 -10.85 5.33
N ALA A 55 -0.26 -9.90 5.44
CA ALA A 55 0.50 -9.65 6.67
C ALA A 55 -0.20 -8.64 7.60
N LEU A 56 -1.23 -7.95 7.15
CA LEU A 56 -1.97 -6.99 7.96
C LEU A 56 -2.94 -7.69 8.91
N ASP A 57 -2.90 -7.31 10.18
CA ASP A 57 -4.00 -7.59 11.09
C ASP A 57 -5.27 -6.82 10.66
N LYS A 58 -6.42 -7.20 11.25
CA LYS A 58 -7.72 -6.61 10.87
C LYS A 58 -7.80 -5.10 11.10
N ASP A 59 -7.15 -4.58 12.14
CA ASP A 59 -7.20 -3.16 12.48
C ASP A 59 -6.33 -2.36 11.50
N SER A 60 -5.16 -2.90 11.14
CA SER A 60 -4.27 -2.31 10.15
C SER A 60 -4.85 -2.33 8.74
N ASP A 61 -5.48 -3.43 8.31
CA ASP A 61 -6.18 -3.51 7.03
C ASP A 61 -7.35 -2.50 6.98
N ARG A 62 -8.14 -2.43 8.05
CA ARG A 62 -9.25 -1.48 8.15
C ARG A 62 -8.77 -0.03 8.10
N TRP A 63 -7.70 0.30 8.82
CA TRP A 63 -7.14 1.65 8.80
C TRP A 63 -6.70 2.04 7.39
N LEU A 64 -5.97 1.16 6.70
CA LEU A 64 -5.49 1.43 5.35
C LEU A 64 -6.64 1.64 4.36
N LEU A 65 -7.66 0.76 4.41
CA LEU A 65 -8.89 0.91 3.63
C LEU A 65 -9.60 2.24 3.94
N THR A 66 -9.62 2.64 5.21
CA THR A 66 -10.23 3.91 5.63
C THR A 66 -9.47 5.08 5.02
N GLN A 67 -8.14 5.09 5.01
CA GLN A 67 -7.37 6.16 4.36
C GLN A 67 -7.67 6.25 2.86
N TRP A 68 -7.61 5.12 2.16
CA TRP A 68 -7.93 5.06 0.73
C TRP A 68 -9.36 5.52 0.40
N CYS A 69 -10.34 5.15 1.22
CA CYS A 69 -11.72 5.61 1.03
C CYS A 69 -11.94 7.06 1.47
N SER A 70 -11.17 7.57 2.45
CA SER A 70 -11.31 8.93 2.98
C SER A 70 -10.75 9.98 2.02
N GLU A 71 -9.70 9.64 1.28
CA GLU A 71 -9.25 10.44 0.14
C GLU A 71 -10.16 10.27 -1.11
N GLY A 72 -11.24 9.46 -1.03
CA GLY A 72 -12.00 8.99 -2.20
C GLY A 72 -13.50 8.64 -2.04
N ILE A 73 -14.26 9.26 -1.14
CA ILE A 73 -15.71 9.55 -1.35
C ILE A 73 -15.93 11.06 -1.18
N SER A 74 -15.23 11.84 -1.99
CA SER A 74 -15.45 13.27 -2.19
C SER A 74 -15.50 13.65 -3.68
N SER A 75 -15.39 12.66 -4.59
CA SER A 75 -15.35 12.89 -6.05
C SER A 75 -16.71 12.81 -6.77
N ILE A 76 -17.84 12.59 -6.06
CA ILE A 76 -19.18 12.63 -6.67
C ILE A 76 -20.17 13.40 -5.79
N LYS A 77 -19.98 14.71 -5.67
CA LYS A 77 -21.08 15.67 -5.45
C LYS A 77 -20.79 16.97 -6.22
N ASN A 78 -20.75 16.86 -7.54
CA ASN A 78 -21.15 17.97 -8.40
C ASN A 78 -22.21 17.43 -9.35
N VAL A 79 -23.43 17.31 -8.84
CA VAL A 79 -24.63 17.27 -9.68
C VAL A 79 -24.98 18.74 -9.87
N ALA A 80 -24.72 19.23 -11.08
CA ALA A 80 -25.26 20.49 -11.56
C ALA A 80 -26.79 20.42 -11.69
#